data_AF-A0AA88UP33-F1
#
_entry.id   AF-A0AA88UP33-F1
#
_cell.length_a   1.000
_cell.length_b   1.000
_cell.length_c   1.000
_cell.angle_alpha   90.00
_cell.angle_beta   90.00
_cell.angle_gamma   90.00
#
_symmetry.space_group_name_H-M   'P 1'
#
loop_
_entity.id
_entity.type
_entity.pdbx_description
1 polymer ?
#
loop_
_entity_poly.entity_id
_entity_poly.type
_entity_poly.pdbx_seq_one_letter_code
_entity_poly.pdbx_strand_id
1 'polypeptide(L)'
;MCRSRVVKAEKSSSLEDLEAGFRRKKLAVFVSGGGSNFRSIHEATVKGTVAGDIVVLATNKKDSGGADYARDKGIPLILFPKMKDEPGGLSPSDLVTALRSYKVDFILLAGYLKIIPSELVQAYPRSILNIHPSLLPAFGGKGYYGPTIHFVDENYDTGRILAQRVVHVLPNDTAEELAAREHRMYVDVAAALCEDRIIWREDGVPLIQSKENPKDYR
;
A
#
# COMPACT_ATOMS: atom_id res chain seq x y z
N MET A 1 5.42 -57.60 -39.29
CA MET A 1 4.51 -56.44 -39.17
C MET A 1 3.60 -56.73 -37.99
N CYS A 2 3.39 -55.93 -36.94
CA CYS A 2 3.59 -54.52 -36.68
C CYS A 2 3.89 -54.37 -35.16
N ARG A 3 4.98 -53.71 -34.75
CA ARG A 3 5.25 -53.40 -33.33
C ARG A 3 4.54 -52.09 -33.00
N SER A 4 3.47 -52.14 -32.21
CA SER A 4 2.78 -50.96 -31.69
C SER A 4 3.64 -50.28 -30.62
N ARG A 5 4.25 -49.15 -30.97
CA ARG A 5 4.86 -48.21 -30.02
C ARG A 5 3.73 -47.48 -29.28
N VAL A 6 3.64 -47.68 -27.97
CA VAL A 6 2.87 -46.80 -27.10
C VAL A 6 3.64 -45.49 -26.99
N VAL A 7 3.14 -44.45 -27.67
CA VAL A 7 3.62 -43.09 -27.49
C VAL A 7 3.10 -42.63 -26.13
N LYS A 8 3.98 -42.47 -25.14
CA LYS A 8 3.65 -41.71 -23.93
C LYS A 8 3.37 -40.28 -24.36
N ALA A 9 2.13 -39.84 -24.18
CA ALA A 9 1.81 -38.42 -24.28
C ALA A 9 2.65 -37.68 -23.24
N GLU A 10 3.55 -36.82 -23.71
CA GLU A 10 4.19 -35.82 -22.89
C GLU A 10 3.07 -34.91 -22.35
N LYS A 11 2.90 -34.88 -21.03
CA LYS A 11 2.02 -33.91 -20.38
C LYS A 11 2.52 -32.52 -20.76
N SER A 12 1.66 -31.75 -21.43
CA SER A 12 1.93 -30.36 -21.77
C SER A 12 2.05 -29.53 -20.49
N SER A 13 3.29 -29.23 -20.10
CA SER A 13 3.66 -28.36 -18.99
C SER A 13 3.42 -26.87 -19.34
N SER A 14 2.22 -26.54 -19.80
CA SER A 14 1.92 -25.18 -20.30
C SER A 14 0.56 -24.64 -19.89
N LEU A 15 -0.16 -25.34 -19.00
CA LEU A 15 -1.40 -24.85 -18.38
C LEU A 15 -1.31 -24.82 -16.84
N GLU A 16 -0.50 -25.70 -16.23
CA GLU A 16 -0.30 -25.73 -14.77
C GLU A 16 0.59 -24.56 -14.29
N ASP A 17 1.51 -24.04 -15.13
CA ASP A 17 2.38 -22.91 -14.78
C ASP A 17 1.69 -21.54 -14.87
N LEU A 18 0.53 -21.46 -15.54
CA LEU A 18 -0.32 -20.25 -15.60
C LEU A 18 -1.22 -20.12 -14.35
N GLU A 19 -1.36 -21.18 -13.56
CA GLU A 19 -2.08 -21.21 -12.27
C GLU A 19 -1.15 -21.12 -11.06
N ALA A 20 0.08 -20.63 -11.22
CA ALA A 20 0.84 -20.10 -10.10
C ALA A 20 0.20 -18.77 -9.65
N GLY A 21 -1.01 -18.84 -9.09
CA GLY A 21 -1.77 -17.68 -8.62
C GLY A 21 -0.89 -16.88 -7.68
N PHE A 22 -0.56 -15.64 -8.07
CA PHE A 22 0.20 -14.72 -7.24
C PHE A 22 -0.38 -14.75 -5.83
N ARG A 23 0.44 -15.09 -4.82
CA ARG A 23 -0.05 -15.06 -3.44
C ARG A 23 -0.51 -13.65 -3.15
N ARG A 24 -1.71 -13.52 -2.59
CA ARG A 24 -2.19 -12.22 -2.12
C ARG A 24 -1.23 -11.68 -1.07
N LYS A 25 -0.75 -10.45 -1.28
CA LYS A 25 0.17 -9.81 -0.33
C LYS A 25 -0.55 -9.45 0.95
N LYS A 26 0.13 -9.53 2.08
CA LYS A 26 -0.42 -9.18 3.39
C LYS A 26 -0.10 -7.72 3.68
N LEU A 27 -1.14 -6.91 3.83
CA LEU A 27 -1.04 -5.46 3.99
C LEU A 27 -1.35 -5.08 5.43
N ALA A 28 -0.53 -4.21 6.01
CA ALA A 28 -0.90 -3.43 7.18
C ALA A 28 -1.25 -2.01 6.74
N VAL A 29 -2.30 -1.44 7.31
CA VAL A 29 -2.66 -0.03 7.04
C VAL A 29 -2.55 0.77 8.33
N PHE A 30 -1.98 1.98 8.24
CA PHE A 30 -1.77 2.86 9.39
C PHE A 30 -2.65 4.11 9.24
N VAL A 31 -3.42 4.46 10.26
CA VAL A 31 -4.36 5.59 10.23
C VAL A 31 -4.40 6.35 11.57
N SER A 32 -4.64 7.66 11.52
CA SER A 32 -4.87 8.49 12.72
C SER A 32 -6.26 9.10 12.81
N GLY A 33 -7.10 8.96 11.77
CA GLY A 33 -8.37 9.67 11.62
C GLY A 33 -9.46 8.84 10.92
N GLY A 34 -10.23 9.47 10.03
CA GLY A 34 -11.41 8.84 9.40
C GLY A 34 -11.12 7.65 8.48
N GLY A 35 -9.90 7.54 7.97
CA GLY A 35 -9.44 6.37 7.20
C GLY A 35 -10.07 6.24 5.81
N SER A 36 -10.36 7.34 5.11
CA SER A 36 -10.99 7.28 3.78
C SER A 36 -10.13 6.53 2.74
N ASN A 37 -8.81 6.76 2.69
CA ASN A 37 -7.87 5.96 1.90
C ASN A 37 -7.89 4.48 2.30
N PHE A 38 -7.87 4.19 3.60
CA PHE A 38 -7.93 2.81 4.12
C PHE A 38 -9.20 2.09 3.63
N ARG A 39 -10.36 2.75 3.70
CA ARG A 39 -11.64 2.20 3.21
C ARG A 39 -11.58 1.90 1.71
N SER A 40 -11.08 2.84 0.91
CA SER A 40 -10.95 2.67 -0.54
C SER A 40 -10.02 1.51 -0.92
N ILE A 41 -8.88 1.37 -0.23
CA ILE A 41 -7.96 0.24 -0.44
C ILE A 41 -8.62 -1.07 0.00
N HIS A 42 -9.26 -1.09 1.18
CA HIS A 42 -9.95 -2.29 1.67
C HIS A 42 -11.03 -2.76 0.69
N GLU A 43 -11.89 -1.87 0.21
CA GLU A 43 -12.90 -2.20 -0.80
C GLU A 43 -12.27 -2.74 -2.08
N ALA A 44 -11.15 -2.18 -2.53
CA ALA A 44 -10.43 -2.66 -3.71
C ALA A 44 -9.81 -4.05 -3.48
N THR A 45 -9.37 -4.37 -2.26
CA THR A 45 -8.93 -5.73 -1.91
C THR A 45 -10.07 -6.74 -1.96
N VAL A 46 -11.24 -6.39 -1.40
CA VAL A 46 -12.46 -7.23 -1.42
C VAL A 46 -12.95 -7.46 -2.84
N LYS A 47 -12.89 -6.44 -3.70
CA LYS A 47 -13.26 -6.54 -5.14
C LYS A 47 -12.22 -7.30 -5.97
N GLY A 48 -11.03 -7.58 -5.42
CA GLY A 48 -9.94 -8.23 -6.13
C GLY A 48 -9.14 -7.34 -7.09
N THR A 49 -9.45 -6.03 -7.15
CA THR A 49 -8.66 -5.06 -7.94
C THR A 49 -7.26 -4.86 -7.36
N VAL A 50 -7.11 -4.99 -6.05
CA VAL A 50 -5.83 -5.08 -5.36
C VAL A 50 -5.62 -6.53 -4.93
N ALA A 51 -4.55 -7.16 -5.44
CA ALA A 51 -4.17 -8.55 -5.11
C ALA A 51 -3.51 -8.67 -3.72
N GLY A 52 -4.14 -8.10 -2.68
CA GLY A 52 -3.63 -8.12 -1.31
C GLY A 52 -4.75 -8.22 -0.27
N ASP A 53 -4.42 -8.59 0.96
CA ASP A 53 -5.34 -8.67 2.09
C ASP A 53 -4.90 -7.70 3.18
N ILE A 54 -5.79 -6.83 3.63
CA ILE A 54 -5.51 -6.02 4.82
C ILE A 54 -5.70 -6.91 6.05
N VAL A 55 -4.59 -7.27 6.70
CA VAL A 55 -4.59 -8.22 7.82
C VAL A 55 -4.54 -7.56 9.18
N VAL A 56 -4.17 -6.27 9.23
CA VAL A 56 -4.15 -5.51 10.48
C VAL A 56 -4.21 -4.02 10.17
N LEU A 57 -4.91 -3.27 11.02
CA LEU A 57 -4.89 -1.82 11.04
C LEU A 57 -4.11 -1.34 12.28
N ALA A 58 -3.08 -0.51 12.09
CA ALA A 58 -2.42 0.19 13.19
C ALA A 58 -2.97 1.61 13.33
N THR A 59 -3.19 2.06 14.56
CA THR A 59 -3.67 3.41 14.83
C THR A 59 -3.18 3.95 16.16
N ASN A 60 -3.01 5.26 16.25
CA ASN A 60 -2.71 5.95 17.50
C ASN A 60 -3.97 6.47 18.21
N LYS A 61 -5.18 6.16 17.70
CA LYS A 61 -6.47 6.55 18.29
C LYS A 61 -7.45 5.40 18.17
N LYS A 62 -7.79 4.79 19.31
CA LYS A 62 -8.72 3.66 19.34
C LYS A 62 -10.14 4.04 18.89
N ASP A 63 -10.54 5.30 19.08
CA ASP A 63 -11.89 5.81 18.77
C ASP A 63 -11.88 6.66 17.49
N SER A 64 -11.12 6.23 16.48
CA SER A 64 -11.07 6.89 15.17
C SER A 64 -12.01 6.22 14.16
N GLY A 65 -12.51 6.99 13.19
CA GLY A 65 -13.37 6.43 12.14
C GLY A 65 -12.70 5.31 11.32
N GLY A 66 -11.37 5.30 11.21
CA GLY A 66 -10.64 4.17 10.64
C GLY A 66 -10.69 2.92 11.54
N ALA A 67 -10.50 3.08 12.86
CA ALA A 67 -10.60 1.98 13.82
C ALA A 67 -12.01 1.37 13.86
N ASP A 68 -13.05 2.21 13.84
CA ASP A 68 -14.45 1.74 13.82
C ASP A 68 -14.76 0.92 12.58
N TYR A 69 -14.28 1.36 11.41
CA TYR A 69 -14.43 0.60 10.17
C TYR A 69 -13.70 -0.74 10.23
N ALA A 70 -12.47 -0.77 10.75
CA ALA A 70 -11.73 -2.03 10.89
C ALA A 70 -12.47 -3.02 11.81
N ARG A 71 -13.02 -2.57 12.93
CA ARG A 71 -13.84 -3.42 13.82
C ARG A 71 -15.07 -3.98 13.10
N ASP A 72 -15.81 -3.13 12.38
CA ASP A 72 -16.97 -3.54 11.59
C ASP A 72 -16.62 -4.61 10.54
N LYS A 73 -15.42 -4.53 9.94
CA LYS A 73 -14.93 -5.50 8.96
C LYS A 73 -14.16 -6.68 9.56
N GLY A 74 -14.06 -6.77 10.90
CA GLY A 74 -13.31 -7.83 11.56
C GLY A 74 -11.79 -7.77 11.34
N ILE A 75 -11.24 -6.60 10.99
CA ILE A 75 -9.81 -6.38 10.80
C ILE A 75 -9.18 -6.10 12.17
N PRO A 76 -8.18 -6.89 12.62
CA PRO A 76 -7.49 -6.67 13.89
C PRO A 76 -6.88 -5.28 14.02
N LEU A 77 -6.88 -4.76 15.24
CA LEU A 77 -6.29 -3.46 15.58
C LEU A 77 -4.98 -3.61 16.35
N ILE A 78 -3.99 -2.81 15.99
CA ILE A 78 -2.80 -2.53 16.80
C ILE A 78 -2.86 -1.07 17.24
N LEU A 79 -2.76 -0.81 18.55
CA LEU A 79 -2.51 0.54 19.04
C LEU A 79 -1.01 0.83 18.95
N PHE A 80 -0.66 1.90 18.25
CA PHE A 80 0.71 2.36 18.11
C PHE A 80 0.74 3.87 17.83
N PRO A 81 1.67 4.64 18.43
CA PRO A 81 2.65 4.22 19.43
C PRO A 81 2.05 4.26 20.85
N LYS A 82 2.84 3.80 21.83
CA LYS A 82 2.56 4.09 23.24
C LYS A 82 2.55 5.59 23.49
N MET A 83 1.44 6.12 24.02
CA MET A 83 1.29 7.53 24.38
C MET A 83 0.81 7.68 25.83
N LYS A 84 0.83 8.92 26.36
CA LYS A 84 0.32 9.20 27.72
C LYS A 84 -1.18 8.93 27.83
N ASP A 85 -1.92 9.32 26.81
CA ASP A 85 -3.37 9.16 26.64
C ASP A 85 -3.75 7.79 26.06
N GLU A 86 -2.82 7.10 25.39
CA GLU A 86 -2.99 5.74 24.88
C GLU A 86 -1.86 4.81 25.40
N PRO A 87 -1.88 4.44 26.70
CA PRO A 87 -0.80 3.67 27.32
C PRO A 87 -0.73 2.22 26.82
N GLY A 88 -1.80 1.73 26.19
CA GLY A 88 -1.87 0.40 25.57
C GLY A 88 -1.19 0.31 24.20
N GLY A 89 -0.63 1.41 23.69
CA GLY A 89 0.13 1.40 22.46
C GLY A 89 1.43 0.60 22.57
N LEU A 90 1.85 -0.01 21.46
CA LEU A 90 3.10 -0.78 21.38
C LEU A 90 4.34 0.12 21.34
N SER A 91 5.46 -0.46 21.77
CA SER A 91 6.80 0.07 21.46
C SER A 91 7.16 -0.19 19.98
N PRO A 92 8.15 0.50 19.40
CA PRO A 92 8.63 0.19 18.05
C PRO A 92 9.03 -1.27 17.81
N SER A 93 9.74 -1.89 18.76
CA SER A 93 10.16 -3.30 18.66
C SER A 93 8.98 -4.28 18.73
N ASP A 94 8.00 -3.97 19.59
CA ASP A 94 6.79 -4.80 19.71
C ASP A 94 5.90 -4.66 18.48
N LEU A 95 5.83 -3.45 17.89
CA LEU A 95 5.14 -3.22 16.62
C LEU A 95 5.74 -4.09 15.51
N VAL A 96 7.07 -4.09 15.35
CA VAL A 96 7.75 -4.93 14.35
C VAL A 96 7.44 -6.42 14.59
N THR A 97 7.49 -6.87 15.85
CA THR A 97 7.17 -8.25 16.22
C THR A 97 5.73 -8.62 15.86
N ALA A 98 4.78 -7.73 16.17
CA ALA A 98 3.36 -7.93 15.84
C ALA A 98 3.14 -7.97 14.32
N LEU A 99 3.68 -7.03 13.55
CA LEU A 99 3.51 -7.02 12.09
C LEU A 99 4.11 -8.26 11.42
N ARG A 100 5.24 -8.77 11.95
CA ARG A 100 5.83 -10.04 11.50
C ARG A 100 4.94 -11.25 11.80
N SER A 101 4.23 -11.28 12.93
CA SER A 101 3.31 -12.38 13.24
C SER A 101 2.09 -12.39 12.30
N TYR A 102 1.64 -11.22 11.84
CA TYR A 102 0.67 -11.08 10.76
C TYR A 102 1.23 -11.36 9.36
N LYS A 103 2.54 -11.66 9.24
CA LYS A 103 3.25 -11.89 7.98
C LYS A 103 3.08 -10.74 6.99
N VAL A 104 3.04 -9.50 7.50
CA VAL A 104 2.88 -8.29 6.67
C VAL A 104 4.02 -8.21 5.65
N ASP A 105 3.64 -7.97 4.40
CA ASP A 105 4.54 -7.73 3.27
C ASP A 105 4.75 -6.24 3.07
N PHE A 106 3.67 -5.45 3.10
CA PHE A 106 3.69 -4.02 2.87
C PHE A 106 2.89 -3.25 3.90
N ILE A 107 3.37 -2.05 4.24
CA ILE A 107 2.74 -1.11 5.15
C ILE A 107 2.28 0.10 4.34
N LEU A 108 0.99 0.43 4.42
CA LEU A 108 0.39 1.58 3.73
C LEU A 108 -0.01 2.63 4.78
N LEU A 109 0.68 3.77 4.78
CA LEU A 109 0.30 4.91 5.61
C LEU A 109 -0.81 5.68 4.90
N ALA A 110 -1.98 5.77 5.53
CA ALA A 110 -3.20 6.31 4.95
C ALA A 110 -3.75 7.42 5.85
N GLY A 111 -2.99 8.51 5.98
CA GLY A 111 -3.28 9.58 6.93
C GLY A 111 -2.85 9.24 8.36
N TYR A 112 -1.68 8.60 8.49
CA TYR A 112 -1.03 8.37 9.78
C TYR A 112 -0.16 9.58 10.14
N LEU A 113 -0.34 10.14 11.33
CA LEU A 113 0.21 11.44 11.73
C LEU A 113 1.35 11.35 12.74
N LYS A 114 1.85 10.14 13.01
CA LYS A 114 2.96 9.94 13.94
C LYS A 114 4.21 9.53 13.17
N ILE A 115 5.35 9.89 13.74
CA ILE A 115 6.66 9.55 13.18
C ILE A 115 6.79 8.02 13.11
N ILE A 116 7.25 7.54 11.97
CA ILE A 116 7.60 6.13 11.78
C ILE A 116 8.98 5.90 12.40
N PRO A 117 9.11 4.94 13.34
CA PRO A 117 10.39 4.68 13.98
C PRO A 117 11.37 4.00 13.01
N SER A 118 12.67 4.26 13.16
CA SER A 118 13.71 3.69 12.30
C SER A 118 13.73 2.17 12.35
N GLU A 119 13.39 1.56 13.49
CA GLU A 119 13.25 0.12 13.65
C GLU A 119 12.24 -0.47 12.67
N LEU A 120 11.15 0.25 12.37
CA LEU A 120 10.15 -0.18 11.40
C LEU A 120 10.67 -0.02 9.97
N VAL A 121 11.31 1.10 9.65
CA VAL A 121 11.91 1.36 8.34
C VAL A 121 12.96 0.30 7.99
N GLN A 122 13.81 -0.04 8.96
CA GLN A 122 14.86 -1.06 8.81
C GLN A 122 14.28 -2.48 8.71
N ALA A 123 13.18 -2.77 9.42
CA ALA A 123 12.51 -4.06 9.33
C ALA A 123 11.70 -4.26 8.03
N TYR A 124 11.26 -3.18 7.40
CA TYR A 124 10.44 -3.16 6.18
C TYR A 124 11.10 -2.32 5.06
N PRO A 125 12.32 -2.67 4.62
CA PRO A 125 13.03 -1.90 3.61
C PRO A 125 12.22 -1.88 2.31
N ARG A 126 12.02 -0.68 1.75
CA ARG A 126 11.24 -0.46 0.51
C ARG A 126 9.84 -1.08 0.56
N SER A 127 9.27 -1.22 1.76
CA SER A 127 8.01 -1.91 1.96
C SER A 127 6.97 -1.07 2.71
N ILE A 128 7.27 0.22 2.92
CA ILE A 128 6.39 1.20 3.54
C ILE A 128 6.09 2.28 2.51
N LEU A 129 4.82 2.46 2.14
CA LEU A 129 4.35 3.56 1.31
C LEU A 129 3.58 4.57 2.14
N ASN A 130 3.78 5.84 1.84
CA ASN A 130 2.96 6.92 2.34
C ASN A 130 2.30 7.65 1.19
N ILE A 131 1.07 8.10 1.42
CA ILE A 131 0.43 9.12 0.58
C ILE A 131 0.43 10.44 1.34
N HIS A 132 1.01 11.46 0.72
CA HIS A 132 1.02 12.82 1.24
C HIS A 132 0.13 13.70 0.36
N PRO A 133 -0.82 14.47 0.92
CA PRO A 133 -1.78 15.28 0.16
C PRO A 133 -1.17 16.57 -0.41
N SER A 134 0.12 16.55 -0.79
CA SER A 134 0.79 17.70 -1.39
C SER A 134 1.83 17.25 -2.41
N LEU A 135 2.10 18.13 -3.38
CA LEU A 135 3.19 17.93 -4.32
C LEU A 135 4.52 18.06 -3.56
N LEU A 136 5.25 16.98 -3.34
CA LEU A 136 6.60 17.07 -2.78
C LEU A 136 7.65 17.32 -3.87
N PRO A 137 8.73 18.09 -3.61
CA PRO A 137 9.04 18.79 -2.36
C PRO A 137 8.38 20.19 -2.24
N ALA A 138 7.87 20.73 -3.34
CA ALA A 138 7.25 22.05 -3.37
C ALA A 138 5.76 21.89 -3.05
N PHE A 139 5.39 21.89 -1.76
CA PHE A 139 4.07 21.60 -1.13
C PHE A 139 2.80 22.23 -1.79
N GLY A 140 2.61 22.03 -3.09
CA GLY A 140 1.65 22.75 -3.92
C GLY A 140 2.02 24.21 -4.20
N GLY A 141 1.14 24.86 -4.97
CA GLY A 141 1.17 26.28 -5.31
C GLY A 141 -0.26 26.78 -5.52
N LYS A 142 -0.47 28.10 -5.57
CA LYS A 142 -1.82 28.68 -5.68
C LYS A 142 -2.57 28.11 -6.91
N GLY A 143 -3.65 27.37 -6.68
CA GLY A 143 -4.47 26.71 -7.73
C GLY A 143 -4.11 25.26 -8.06
N TYR A 144 -3.05 24.71 -7.44
CA TYR A 144 -2.57 23.35 -7.67
C TYR A 144 -2.52 22.54 -6.38
N TYR A 145 -3.16 21.37 -6.41
CA TYR A 145 -3.10 20.31 -5.41
C TYR A 145 -2.45 19.09 -6.04
N GLY A 146 -2.03 18.12 -5.23
CA GLY A 146 -1.67 16.83 -5.81
C GLY A 146 -1.12 15.85 -4.81
N PRO A 147 -1.64 14.62 -4.76
CA PRO A 147 -1.07 13.60 -3.89
C PRO A 147 0.28 13.12 -4.44
N THR A 148 1.22 12.94 -3.51
CA THR A 148 2.49 12.24 -3.74
C THR A 148 2.45 10.92 -2.98
N ILE A 149 2.73 9.82 -3.67
CA ILE A 149 2.99 8.51 -3.06
C ILE A 149 4.48 8.25 -3.15
N HIS A 150 5.08 7.95 -2.01
CA HIS A 150 6.51 7.72 -1.89
C HIS A 150 6.81 6.58 -0.92
N PHE A 151 7.98 5.97 -1.08
CA PHE A 151 8.51 5.08 -0.05
C PHE A 151 8.90 5.89 1.18
N VAL A 152 8.69 5.33 2.36
CA VAL A 152 9.15 5.94 3.62
C VAL A 152 10.60 5.53 3.87
N ASP A 153 11.42 6.50 4.26
CA ASP A 153 12.77 6.29 4.77
C ASP A 153 12.86 6.82 6.22
N GLU A 154 14.06 6.91 6.79
CA GLU A 154 14.26 7.38 8.17
C GLU A 154 14.00 8.89 8.33
N ASN A 155 13.83 9.62 7.22
CA ASN A 155 13.61 11.05 7.19
C ASN A 155 12.15 11.35 6.74
N TYR A 156 11.63 12.49 7.18
CA TYR A 156 10.22 12.81 6.98
C TYR A 156 9.94 13.29 5.55
N ASP A 157 9.07 12.58 4.83
CA ASP A 157 8.59 12.92 3.48
C ASP A 157 9.72 13.10 2.43
N THR A 158 10.88 12.47 2.61
CA THR A 158 12.02 12.56 1.66
C THR A 158 12.25 11.31 0.84
N GLY A 159 11.59 10.20 1.19
CA GLY A 159 11.82 8.95 0.50
C GLY A 159 11.40 9.00 -0.97
N ARG A 160 11.86 8.02 -1.74
CA ARG A 160 11.75 8.04 -3.20
C ARG A 160 10.29 8.11 -3.65
N ILE A 161 9.96 9.16 -4.40
CA ILE A 161 8.65 9.35 -5.02
C ILE A 161 8.40 8.21 -6.00
N LEU A 162 7.26 7.54 -5.83
CA LEU A 162 6.79 6.47 -6.70
C LEU A 162 5.75 6.98 -7.68
N ALA A 163 4.86 7.85 -7.24
CA ALA A 163 3.85 8.44 -8.09
C ALA A 163 3.48 9.83 -7.57
N GLN A 164 3.20 10.76 -8.48
CA GLN A 164 2.73 12.10 -8.13
C GLN A 164 1.74 12.55 -9.19
N ARG A 165 0.66 13.21 -8.77
CA ARG A 165 -0.33 13.74 -9.71
C ARG A 165 -0.62 15.20 -9.40
N VAL A 166 -0.37 16.07 -10.36
CA VAL A 166 -0.84 17.46 -10.31
C VAL A 166 -2.35 17.47 -10.62
N VAL A 167 -3.12 18.05 -9.71
CA VAL A 167 -4.56 18.24 -9.81
C VAL A 167 -4.82 19.74 -9.83
N HIS A 168 -5.43 20.20 -10.92
CA HIS A 168 -5.90 21.58 -10.99
C HIS A 168 -7.18 21.70 -10.14
N VAL A 169 -7.17 22.63 -9.18
CA VAL A 169 -8.34 22.86 -8.32
C VAL A 169 -9.27 23.85 -9.01
N LEU A 170 -10.44 23.38 -9.42
CA LEU A 170 -11.45 24.22 -10.06
C LEU A 170 -12.29 24.95 -9.00
N PRO A 171 -12.92 26.10 -9.31
CA PRO A 171 -13.74 26.86 -8.36
C PRO A 171 -14.90 26.07 -7.74
N ASN A 172 -15.37 25.03 -8.42
CA ASN A 172 -16.49 24.20 -7.99
C ASN A 172 -16.05 22.80 -7.53
N ASP A 173 -14.73 22.50 -7.46
CA ASP A 173 -14.27 21.23 -6.91
C ASP A 173 -14.65 21.15 -5.42
N THR A 174 -15.22 20.02 -5.03
CA THR A 174 -15.50 19.68 -3.63
C THR A 174 -14.33 18.95 -2.99
N ALA A 175 -14.26 18.98 -1.65
CA ALA A 175 -13.23 18.23 -0.92
C ALA A 175 -13.35 16.72 -1.18
N GLU A 176 -14.58 16.23 -1.35
CA GLU A 176 -14.91 14.85 -1.66
C GLU A 176 -14.38 14.42 -3.03
N GLU A 177 -14.51 15.27 -4.06
CA GLU A 177 -13.98 14.98 -5.40
C GLU A 177 -12.46 14.95 -5.43
N LEU A 178 -11.81 15.88 -4.72
CA LEU A 178 -10.36 15.88 -4.57
C LEU A 178 -9.87 14.63 -3.83
N ALA A 179 -10.55 14.24 -2.76
CA ALA A 179 -10.27 13.01 -2.02
C ALA A 179 -10.46 11.76 -2.89
N ALA A 180 -11.51 11.70 -3.73
CA ALA A 180 -11.74 10.57 -4.62
C ALA A 180 -10.60 10.39 -5.64
N ARG A 181 -10.03 11.49 -6.14
CA ARG A 181 -8.86 11.47 -7.04
C ARG A 181 -7.62 10.89 -6.33
N GLU A 182 -7.42 11.26 -5.07
CA GLU A 182 -6.36 10.72 -4.22
C GLU A 182 -6.54 9.22 -3.93
N HIS A 183 -7.75 8.81 -3.54
CA HIS A 183 -8.06 7.42 -3.22
C HIS A 183 -7.79 6.51 -4.42
N ARG A 184 -8.22 6.93 -5.61
CA ARG A 184 -7.99 6.18 -6.85
C ARG A 184 -6.50 5.97 -7.10
N MET A 185 -5.70 7.02 -6.94
CA MET A 185 -4.25 6.93 -7.13
C MET A 185 -3.61 5.97 -6.12
N TYR A 186 -4.02 5.99 -4.85
CA TYR A 186 -3.46 5.08 -3.86
C TYR A 186 -3.85 3.62 -4.12
N VAL A 187 -5.11 3.38 -4.54
CA VAL A 187 -5.56 2.05 -4.95
C VAL A 187 -4.76 1.53 -6.15
N ASP A 188 -4.53 2.36 -7.17
CA ASP A 188 -3.77 1.98 -8.36
C ASP A 188 -2.31 1.61 -8.01
N VAL A 189 -1.67 2.39 -7.12
CA VAL A 189 -0.31 2.10 -6.63
C VAL A 189 -0.29 0.86 -5.74
N ALA A 190 -1.26 0.67 -4.85
CA ALA A 190 -1.35 -0.53 -4.02
C ALA A 190 -1.55 -1.79 -4.87
N ALA A 191 -2.32 -1.72 -5.96
CA ALA A 191 -2.46 -2.80 -6.93
C ALA A 191 -1.11 -3.13 -7.60
N ALA A 192 -0.40 -2.11 -8.09
CA ALA A 192 0.93 -2.29 -8.69
C ALA A 192 1.94 -2.91 -7.71
N LEU A 193 1.92 -2.47 -6.46
CA LEU A 193 2.75 -3.02 -5.39
C LEU A 193 2.44 -4.49 -5.14
N CYS A 194 1.15 -4.85 -5.08
CA CYS A 194 0.74 -6.23 -4.82
C CYS A 194 1.01 -7.19 -5.98
N GLU A 195 1.08 -6.66 -7.19
CA GLU A 195 1.36 -7.38 -8.44
C GLU A 195 2.86 -7.42 -8.78
N ASP A 196 3.74 -6.99 -7.86
CA ASP A 196 5.20 -6.94 -8.03
C ASP A 196 5.64 -6.10 -9.25
N ARG A 197 4.86 -5.07 -9.61
CA ARG A 197 5.13 -4.18 -10.76
C ARG A 197 5.99 -2.96 -10.42
N ILE A 198 6.60 -2.91 -9.22
CA ILE A 198 7.51 -1.83 -8.84
C ILE A 198 8.93 -2.22 -9.21
N ILE A 199 9.47 -1.58 -10.23
CA ILE A 199 10.83 -1.84 -10.74
C ILE A 199 11.75 -0.72 -10.27
N TRP A 200 12.87 -1.11 -9.66
CA TRP A 200 13.90 -0.17 -9.23
C TRP A 200 14.97 -0.04 -10.30
N ARG A 201 15.20 1.18 -10.77
CA ARG A 201 16.36 1.51 -11.61
C ARG A 201 17.65 1.43 -10.81
N GLU A 202 18.78 1.34 -11.52
CA GLU A 202 20.12 1.33 -10.90
C GLU A 202 20.41 2.59 -10.09
N ASP A 203 19.85 3.74 -10.49
CA ASP A 203 19.97 5.02 -9.77
C ASP A 203 19.03 5.13 -8.55
N GLY A 204 18.30 4.05 -8.24
CA GLY A 204 17.41 3.99 -7.08
C GLY A 204 16.07 4.70 -7.28
N VAL A 205 15.69 5.06 -8.51
CA VAL A 205 14.35 5.58 -8.82
C VAL A 205 13.37 4.42 -9.03
N PRO A 206 12.28 4.34 -8.26
CA PRO A 206 11.25 3.34 -8.47
C PRO A 206 10.32 3.74 -9.62
N LEU A 207 9.84 2.76 -10.37
CA LEU A 207 8.93 2.92 -11.50
C LEU A 207 7.78 1.91 -11.41
N ILE A 208 6.60 2.28 -11.91
CA ILE A 208 5.47 1.37 -12.04
C ILE A 208 5.47 0.80 -13.47
N GLN A 209 5.74 -0.49 -13.61
CA GLN A 209 5.65 -1.20 -14.88
C GLN A 209 4.18 -1.30 -15.34
N SER A 210 3.91 -1.03 -16.63
CA SER A 210 2.56 -1.11 -17.21
C SER A 210 2.04 -2.55 -17.26
N LYS A 211 0.73 -2.73 -17.07
CA LYS A 211 0.05 -4.01 -17.25
C LYS A 211 -0.04 -4.43 -18.73
N GLU A 212 -0.17 -3.46 -19.62
CA GLU A 212 -0.44 -3.69 -21.05
C GLU A 212 0.84 -3.92 -21.84
N ASN A 213 1.93 -3.27 -21.42
CA ASN A 213 3.22 -3.35 -22.09
C ASN A 213 4.35 -3.39 -21.05
N PRO A 214 4.99 -4.55 -20.82
CA PRO A 214 6.06 -4.69 -19.83
C PRO A 214 7.31 -3.83 -20.11
N LYS A 215 7.42 -3.21 -21.29
CA LYS A 215 8.48 -2.26 -21.64
C LYS A 215 8.16 -0.82 -21.24
N ASP A 216 6.91 -0.53 -20.87
CA ASP A 216 6.46 0.80 -20.50
C ASP A 216 6.42 0.96 -18.97
N TYR A 217 6.82 2.15 -18.52
CA TYR A 217 6.90 2.50 -17.11
C TYR A 217 6.26 3.87 -16.87
N ARG A 218 5.70 4.06 -15.68
CA ARG A 218 5.12 5.33 -15.21
C ARG A 218 5.72 5.73 -13.87
#